data_AF-A0A955UYT3-F1
#
_entry.id   AF-A0A955UYT3-F1
#
_cell.length_a   1.000
_cell.length_b   1.000
_cell.length_c   1.000
_cell.angle_alpha   90.00
_cell.angle_beta   90.00
_cell.angle_gamma   90.00
#
_symmetry.space_group_name_H-M   'P 1'
#
loop_
_entity.id
_entity.type
_entity.pdbx_description
1 polymer ?
#
loop_
_entity_poly.entity_id
_entity_poly.type
_entity_poly.pdbx_seq_one_letter_code
_entity_poly.pdbx_strand_id
1 'polypeptide(L)'
;YLGNALLVEGRPADAIAPLEAARERLPRAGGRELREAWASVELALGKALDGAGRSADAIDAFRRSLAIAPREETARRLAEAARRASARAPRAD
;
A
#
# COMPACT_ATOMS: atom_id res chain seq x y z
N TYR A 1 7.56 12.78 2.78
CA TYR A 1 8.87 12.36 3.32
C TYR A 1 8.77 11.48 4.57
N LEU A 2 7.91 11.78 5.56
CA LEU A 2 7.78 10.96 6.78
C LEU A 2 7.44 9.47 6.54
N GLY A 3 6.50 9.16 5.66
CA GLY A 3 6.08 7.77 5.42
C GLY A 3 7.17 6.87 4.81
N ASN A 4 8.07 7.41 3.99
CA ASN A 4 9.19 6.63 3.44
C ASN A 4 10.28 6.40 4.51
N ALA A 5 10.50 7.36 5.40
CA ALA A 5 11.49 7.21 6.48
C ALA A 5 11.06 6.12 7.49
N LEU A 6 9.77 6.10 7.87
CA LEU A 6 9.23 5.10 8.79
C LEU A 6 9.23 3.66 8.22
N LEU A 7 9.12 3.52 6.89
CA LEU A 7 9.28 2.24 6.21
C LEU A 7 10.74 1.74 6.23
N VAL A 8 11.71 2.67 6.20
CA VAL A 8 13.15 2.35 6.22
C VAL A 8 13.64 2.04 7.63
N GLU A 9 13.08 2.68 8.66
CA GLU A 9 13.40 2.43 10.08
C GLU A 9 12.84 1.11 10.63
N GLY A 10 12.23 0.26 9.79
CA GLY A 10 11.74 -1.06 10.20
C GLY A 10 10.49 -1.00 11.09
N ARG A 11 9.80 0.14 11.13
CA ARG A 11 8.56 0.36 11.88
C ARG A 11 7.38 0.60 10.94
N PRO A 12 7.02 -0.39 10.11
CA PRO A 12 5.99 -0.23 9.08
C PRO A 12 4.62 0.08 9.67
N ALA A 13 4.32 -0.40 10.89
CA ALA A 13 3.06 -0.13 11.56
C ALA A 13 2.86 1.36 11.91
N ASP A 14 3.91 2.06 12.32
CA ASP A 14 3.86 3.48 12.68
C ASP A 14 3.69 4.39 11.45
N ALA A 15 3.97 3.88 10.25
CA ALA A 15 3.73 4.58 9.00
C ALA A 15 2.26 4.56 8.58
N ILE A 16 1.43 3.65 9.11
CA ILE A 16 0.03 3.46 8.64
C ILE A 16 -0.81 4.70 8.94
N ALA A 17 -0.90 5.11 10.20
CA ALA A 17 -1.71 6.25 10.63
C ALA A 17 -1.39 7.56 9.86
N PRO A 18 -0.12 7.99 9.70
CA PRO A 18 0.19 9.19 8.93
C PRO A 18 -0.11 9.02 7.42
N LEU A 19 0.00 7.82 6.86
CA LEU A 19 -0.34 7.55 5.46
C LEU A 19 -1.85 7.55 5.21
N GLU A 20 -2.66 7.05 6.15
CA GLU A 20 -4.13 7.15 6.09
C GLU A 20 -4.59 8.60 6.17
N ALA A 21 -4.02 9.38 7.09
CA ALA A 21 -4.30 10.81 7.19
C ALA A 21 -3.85 11.58 5.93
N ALA A 22 -2.78 11.14 5.25
CA ALA A 22 -2.38 11.71 3.97
C ALA A 22 -3.37 11.35 2.84
N ARG A 23 -3.87 10.11 2.83
CA ARG A 23 -4.89 9.65 1.86
C ARG A 23 -6.18 10.46 1.98
N GLU A 24 -6.64 10.75 3.19
CA GLU A 24 -7.87 11.53 3.42
C GLU A 24 -7.75 12.98 2.93
N ARG A 25 -6.55 13.55 2.99
CA ARG A 25 -6.28 14.92 2.51
C ARG A 25 -6.09 15.00 1.00
N LEU A 26 -5.77 13.89 0.34
CA LEU A 26 -5.57 13.84 -1.10
C LEU A 26 -6.88 13.45 -1.80
N PRO A 27 -7.52 14.34 -2.58
CA PRO A 27 -8.73 13.99 -3.29
C PRO A 27 -8.41 13.04 -4.45
N ARG A 28 -9.01 11.84 -4.44
CA ARG A 28 -8.90 10.85 -5.53
C ARG A 28 -9.39 11.39 -6.88
N ALA A 29 -10.32 12.34 -6.86
CA ALA A 29 -10.90 12.99 -8.04
C ALA A 29 -10.15 14.27 -8.49
N GLY A 30 -8.98 14.57 -7.92
CA GLY A 30 -8.19 15.74 -8.28
C GLY A 30 -7.56 15.66 -9.69
N GLY A 31 -6.80 16.70 -10.05
CA GLY A 31 -5.98 16.72 -11.28
C GLY A 31 -4.95 15.59 -11.34
N ARG A 32 -4.28 15.43 -12.50
CA ARG A 32 -3.32 14.33 -12.75
C ARG A 32 -2.27 14.19 -11.65
N GLU A 33 -1.70 15.29 -11.19
CA GLU A 33 -0.68 15.32 -10.13
C GLU A 33 -1.23 14.83 -8.78
N LEU A 34 -2.44 15.24 -8.41
CA LEU A 34 -3.09 14.80 -7.17
C LEU A 34 -3.41 13.29 -7.22
N ARG A 35 -3.81 12.78 -8.39
CA ARG A 35 -4.02 11.34 -8.58
C ARG A 35 -2.72 10.56 -8.47
N GLU A 36 -1.62 11.04 -9.05
CA GLU A 36 -0.30 10.41 -8.93
C GLU A 36 0.25 10.44 -7.49
N ALA A 37 0.03 11.55 -6.77
CA ALA A 37 0.35 11.66 -5.35
C ALA A 37 -0.46 10.66 -4.53
N TRP A 38 -1.78 10.58 -4.78
CA TRP A 38 -2.67 9.62 -4.13
C TRP A 38 -2.25 8.17 -4.39
N ALA A 39 -1.87 7.82 -5.63
CA ALA A 39 -1.35 6.49 -5.95
C ALA A 39 -0.04 6.19 -5.21
N SER A 40 0.84 7.18 -5.07
CA SER A 40 2.10 7.03 -4.34
C SER A 40 1.88 6.83 -2.83
N VAL A 41 0.85 7.46 -2.25
CA VAL A 41 0.41 7.22 -0.87
C VAL A 41 -0.16 5.82 -0.69
N GLU A 42 -1.02 5.35 -1.59
CA GLU A 42 -1.56 3.98 -1.54
C GLU A 42 -0.46 2.92 -1.69
N LEU A 43 0.55 3.16 -2.54
CA LEU A 43 1.72 2.30 -2.62
C LEU A 43 2.46 2.24 -1.28
N ALA A 44 2.73 3.38 -0.64
CA ALA A 44 3.40 3.42 0.66
C ALA A 44 2.56 2.74 1.75
N LEU A 45 1.24 2.94 1.74
CA LEU A 45 0.30 2.32 2.67
C LEU A 45 0.29 0.80 2.50
N GLY A 46 0.27 0.31 1.25
CA GLY A 46 0.37 -1.13 0.98
C GLY A 46 1.66 -1.73 1.51
N LYS A 47 2.80 -1.04 1.38
CA LYS A 47 4.08 -1.50 1.95
C LYS A 47 4.04 -1.56 3.48
N ALA A 48 3.45 -0.55 4.12
CA ALA A 48 3.31 -0.47 5.55
C ALA A 48 2.40 -1.59 6.10
N LEU A 49 1.25 -1.80 5.46
CA LEU A 49 0.29 -2.84 5.83
C LEU A 49 0.89 -4.25 5.66
N ASP A 50 1.60 -4.48 4.57
CA ASP A 50 2.26 -5.76 4.30
C ASP A 50 3.38 -6.04 5.31
N GLY A 51 4.20 -5.02 5.65
CA GLY A 51 5.21 -5.12 6.70
C GLY A 51 4.63 -5.34 8.10
N ALA A 52 3.40 -4.88 8.35
CA ALA A 52 2.64 -5.15 9.57
C ALA A 52 1.91 -6.51 9.55
N GLY A 53 2.07 -7.33 8.50
CA GLY A 53 1.43 -8.63 8.37
C GLY A 53 -0.04 -8.59 7.90
N ARG A 54 -0.58 -7.40 7.61
CA ARG A 54 -1.95 -7.17 7.11
C ARG A 54 -1.99 -7.31 5.58
N SER A 55 -1.65 -8.49 5.07
CA SER A 55 -1.50 -8.72 3.63
C SER A 55 -2.78 -8.51 2.81
N ALA A 56 -3.97 -8.75 3.38
CA ALA A 56 -5.25 -8.49 2.70
C ALA A 56 -5.45 -6.98 2.43
N ASP A 57 -5.25 -6.14 3.44
CA ASP A 57 -5.37 -4.69 3.28
C ASP A 57 -4.29 -4.12 2.34
N ALA A 58 -3.09 -4.71 2.37
CA ALA A 58 -2.00 -4.33 1.48
C ALA A 58 -2.33 -4.59 0.00
N ILE A 59 -2.97 -5.73 -0.30
CA ILE A 59 -3.44 -6.07 -1.65
C ILE A 59 -4.38 -4.99 -2.17
N ASP A 60 -5.34 -4.55 -1.37
CA ASP A 60 -6.30 -3.52 -1.77
C ASP A 60 -5.65 -2.16 -1.98
N ALA A 61 -4.67 -1.79 -1.16
CA ALA A 61 -3.88 -0.58 -1.34
C ALA A 61 -3.03 -0.63 -2.63
N PHE A 62 -2.35 -1.74 -2.92
CA PHE A 62 -1.58 -1.89 -4.16
C PHE A 62 -2.46 -1.87 -5.40
N ARG A 63 -3.64 -2.50 -5.36
CA ARG A 63 -4.63 -2.45 -6.46
C ARG A 63 -5.09 -1.02 -6.73
N ARG A 64 -5.38 -0.27 -5.67
CA ARG A 64 -5.77 1.15 -5.75
C ARG A 64 -4.68 2.00 -6.38
N SER A 65 -3.41 1.79 -6.00
CA SER A 65 -2.28 2.48 -6.62
C SER A 65 -2.16 2.14 -8.12
N LEU A 66 -2.20 0.86 -8.48
CA LEU A 66 -2.06 0.40 -9.87
C LEU A 66 -3.15 0.91 -10.81
N ALA A 67 -4.37 1.07 -10.30
CA ALA A 67 -5.49 1.58 -11.09
C ALA A 67 -5.29 3.03 -11.57
N ILE A 68 -4.40 3.78 -10.91
CA ILE A 68 -4.13 5.19 -11.23
C ILE A 68 -2.75 5.36 -11.86
N ALA A 69 -1.74 4.71 -11.28
CA ALA A 69 -0.37 4.74 -11.76
C ALA A 69 0.13 3.29 -11.88
N PRO A 70 -0.04 2.67 -13.06
CA PRO A 70 0.50 1.34 -13.30
C PRO A 70 2.03 1.40 -13.26
N ARG A 71 2.61 0.68 -12.30
CA ARG A 71 4.05 0.63 -12.04
C ARG A 71 4.45 -0.81 -11.77
N GLU A 72 5.48 -1.28 -12.44
CA GLU A 72 5.98 -2.66 -12.33
C GLU A 72 6.28 -3.06 -10.87
N GLU A 73 6.95 -2.18 -10.12
CA GLU A 73 7.25 -2.40 -8.70
C GLU A 73 5.98 -2.61 -7.86
N THR A 74 4.88 -1.93 -8.18
CA THR A 74 3.61 -2.09 -7.44
C THR A 74 2.94 -3.42 -7.79
N ALA A 75 2.99 -3.82 -9.06
CA ALA A 75 2.47 -5.11 -9.52
C ALA A 75 3.23 -6.28 -8.87
N ARG A 76 4.57 -6.19 -8.80
CA ARG A 76 5.41 -7.17 -8.11
C ARG A 76 5.03 -7.30 -6.64
N ARG A 77 4.86 -6.19 -5.92
CA ARG A 77 4.45 -6.22 -4.50
C ARG A 77 3.04 -6.76 -4.29
N LEU A 78 2.10 -6.44 -5.18
CA LEU A 78 0.76 -7.03 -5.16
C LEU A 78 0.83 -8.56 -5.28
N ALA A 79 1.62 -9.08 -6.22
CA ALA A 79 1.79 -10.51 -6.40
C ALA A 79 2.41 -11.19 -5.18
N GLU A 80 3.42 -10.57 -4.57
CA GLU A 80 4.04 -11.06 -3.34
C GLU A 80 3.06 -11.08 -2.15
N ALA A 81 2.29 -10.01 -1.96
CA ALA A 81 1.29 -9.92 -0.90
C ALA A 81 0.16 -10.95 -1.10
N ALA A 82 -0.28 -11.16 -2.34
CA ALA A 82 -1.26 -12.18 -2.69
C ALA A 82 -0.75 -13.60 -2.38
N ARG A 83 0.51 -13.90 -2.72
CA ARG A 83 1.14 -15.19 -2.37
C ARG A 83 1.18 -15.43 -0.87
N ARG A 84 1.56 -14.41 -0.07
CA ARG A 84 1.57 -14.49 1.39
C ARG A 84 0.18 -14.70 1.98
N ALA A 85 -0.83 -14.00 1.45
CA ALA A 85 -2.21 -14.17 1.88
C ALA A 85 -2.73 -15.59 1.59
N SER A 86 -2.48 -16.12 0.39
CA SER A 86 -2.88 -17.49 0.03
C SER A 86 -2.10 -18.57 0.78
N ALA A 87 -0.84 -18.33 1.17
CA ALA A 87 -0.06 -19.26 1.97
C ALA A 87 -0.50 -19.34 3.44
N ARG A 88 -1.19 -18.30 3.95
CA ARG A 88 -1.73 -18.25 5.31
C ARG A 88 -3.18 -18.72 5.42
N ALA A 89 -3.89 -18.90 4.32
CA ALA A 89 -5.20 -19.55 4.34
C ALA A 89 -4.98 -21.02 4.76
N PRO A 90 -5.55 -21.49 5.89
CA PRO A 90 -5.54 -22.92 6.16
C PRO A 90 -6.21 -23.60 4.98
N ARG A 91 -5.58 -24.66 4.45
CA ARG A 91 -6.30 -25.58 3.56
C ARG A 91 -7.50 -26.04 4.37
N ALA A 92 -8.71 -25.68 3.92
CA ALA A 92 -9.90 -26.30 4.45
C ALA A 92 -9.85 -27.75 3.94
N ASP A 93 -9.47 -28.65 4.84
CA ASP A 93 -9.60 -30.10 4.66
C ASP A 93 -11.08 -30.51 4.66
#